data_AF-A0A382Q8X9-F1
#
_entry.id   AF-A0A382Q8X9-F1
#
_cell.length_a   1.000
_cell.length_b   1.000
_cell.length_c   1.000
_cell.angle_alpha   90.00
_cell.angle_beta   90.00
_cell.angle_gamma   90.00
#
_symmetry.space_group_name_H-M   'P 1'
#
loop_
_entity.id
_entity.type
_entity.pdbx_description
1 polymer ?
#
loop_
_entity_poly.entity_id
_entity_poly.type
_entity_poly.pdbx_seq_one_letter_code
_entity_poly.pdbx_strand_id
1 'polypeptide(L)'
;LFGRDTVVIVDPLPEHINLDSVLRRIESVIPSQFVSELDAVYVGDFELLRQRQLQALYYHGTIYVTNDQDGENDLFDDLIHEISHAAESLLKEKIYADGTIEKEFLNKRIKMLDILEQAGYTIGVRSMLNSDYDL
;
A
#
# COMPACT_ATOMS: atom_id res chain seq x y z
N LEU A 1 -9.20 14.27 -6.22
CA LEU A 1 -8.24 13.81 -7.24
C LEU A 1 -8.87 13.98 -8.61
N PHE A 2 -8.18 14.56 -9.59
CA PHE A 2 -8.61 14.67 -11.00
C PHE A 2 -10.07 15.13 -11.21
N GLY A 3 -10.54 16.13 -10.44
CA GLY A 3 -11.95 16.58 -10.46
C GLY A 3 -12.61 16.79 -9.10
N ARG A 4 -11.92 16.44 -8.01
CA ARG A 4 -12.08 16.92 -6.61
C ARG A 4 -13.45 16.78 -5.89
N ASP A 5 -14.44 16.05 -6.40
CA ASP A 5 -15.62 15.64 -5.61
C ASP A 5 -15.37 14.39 -4.73
N THR A 6 -14.15 13.87 -4.78
CA THR A 6 -13.78 12.53 -4.29
C THR A 6 -13.05 12.54 -2.94
N VAL A 7 -12.70 13.70 -2.39
CA VAL A 7 -11.89 13.80 -1.15
C VAL A 7 -12.73 14.41 -0.04
N VAL A 8 -12.87 13.67 1.06
CA VAL A 8 -13.69 14.04 2.22
C VAL A 8 -12.78 14.14 3.44
N ILE A 9 -12.76 15.31 4.07
CA ILE A 9 -12.07 15.53 5.34
C ILE A 9 -13.09 15.31 6.46
N VAL A 10 -12.95 14.19 7.17
CA VAL A 10 -13.79 13.82 8.33
C VAL A 10 -13.24 14.51 9.58
N ASP A 11 -11.92 14.38 9.80
CA ASP A 11 -11.19 15.08 10.86
C ASP A 11 -10.06 15.91 10.25
N PRO A 12 -9.77 17.11 10.79
CA PRO A 12 -8.82 18.03 10.18
C PRO A 12 -7.38 17.50 10.25
N LEU A 13 -6.62 17.75 9.19
CA LEU A 13 -5.16 17.62 9.17
C LEU A 13 -4.52 18.73 10.03
N PRO A 14 -3.28 18.52 10.51
CA PRO A 14 -2.45 19.56 11.10
C PRO A 14 -2.36 20.81 10.22
N GLU A 15 -2.35 22.00 10.84
CA GLU A 15 -2.41 23.28 10.12
C GLU A 15 -1.25 23.50 9.14
N HIS A 16 -0.10 22.85 9.37
CA HIS A 16 1.07 22.95 8.51
C HIS A 16 0.99 22.09 7.24
N ILE A 17 -0.04 21.26 7.09
CA ILE A 17 -0.20 20.34 5.96
C ILE A 17 -1.20 20.90 4.97
N ASN A 18 -0.74 21.19 3.75
CA ASN A 18 -1.61 21.60 2.66
C ASN A 18 -2.01 20.39 1.80
N LEU A 19 -3.19 19.82 2.07
CA LEU A 19 -3.73 18.70 1.29
C LEU A 19 -3.79 19.01 -0.21
N ASP A 20 -4.14 20.22 -0.60
CA ASP A 20 -4.24 20.61 -2.00
C ASP A 20 -2.89 20.57 -2.73
N SER A 21 -1.80 20.90 -2.04
CA SER A 21 -0.42 20.76 -2.51
C SER A 21 -0.10 19.29 -2.79
N VAL A 22 -0.40 18.42 -1.83
CA VAL A 22 -0.19 16.97 -1.93
C VAL A 22 -0.97 16.37 -3.10
N LEU A 23 -2.26 16.68 -3.21
CA LEU A 23 -3.10 16.14 -4.29
C LEU A 23 -2.61 16.58 -5.68
N ARG A 24 -2.19 17.84 -5.85
CA ARG A 24 -1.59 18.31 -7.11
C ARG A 24 -0.29 17.62 -7.43
N ARG A 25 0.53 17.35 -6.42
CA ARG A 25 1.78 16.58 -6.59
C ARG A 25 1.46 15.17 -7.08
N ILE A 26 0.48 14.48 -6.49
CA ILE A 26 0.02 13.16 -6.95
C ILE A 26 -0.43 13.24 -8.42
N GLU A 27 -1.29 14.20 -8.75
CA GLU A 27 -1.81 14.40 -10.12
C GLU A 27 -0.70 14.68 -11.16
N SER A 28 0.43 15.23 -10.72
CA SER A 28 1.59 15.51 -11.59
C SER A 28 2.50 14.29 -11.83
N VAL A 29 2.45 13.29 -10.96
CA VAL A 29 3.36 12.12 -10.99
C VAL A 29 2.64 10.86 -11.45
N ILE A 30 1.37 10.69 -11.07
CA ILE A 30 0.59 9.49 -11.34
C ILE A 30 -0.34 9.71 -12.53
N PRO A 31 -0.23 8.92 -13.61
CA PRO A 31 -1.21 8.93 -14.69
C PRO A 31 -2.62 8.58 -14.19
N SER A 32 -3.64 9.29 -14.67
CA SER A 32 -5.03 9.15 -14.22
C SER A 32 -5.61 7.74 -14.36
N GLN A 33 -5.09 6.93 -15.27
CA GLN A 33 -5.48 5.53 -15.46
C GLN A 33 -5.22 4.63 -14.23
N PHE A 34 -4.29 5.01 -13.35
CA PHE A 34 -3.98 4.24 -12.13
C PHE A 34 -4.89 4.58 -10.95
N VAL A 35 -5.75 5.59 -11.10
CA VAL A 35 -6.71 6.02 -10.08
C VAL A 35 -8.15 5.86 -10.55
N SER A 36 -8.39 5.16 -11.66
CA SER A 36 -9.73 4.99 -12.23
C SER A 36 -10.68 4.18 -11.33
N GLU A 37 -10.11 3.31 -10.50
CA GLU A 37 -10.85 2.50 -9.52
C GLU A 37 -11.02 3.21 -8.17
N LEU A 38 -10.56 4.46 -8.04
CA LEU A 38 -10.66 5.22 -6.80
C LEU A 38 -11.96 6.04 -6.77
N ASP A 39 -12.89 5.61 -5.91
CA ASP A 39 -14.19 6.23 -5.67
C ASP A 39 -14.17 7.34 -4.63
N ALA A 40 -13.28 7.26 -3.63
CA ALA A 40 -13.20 8.22 -2.54
C ALA A 40 -11.85 8.19 -1.79
N VAL A 41 -11.48 9.31 -1.19
CA VAL A 41 -10.42 9.43 -0.19
C VAL A 41 -11.00 10.09 1.06
N TYR A 42 -10.94 9.40 2.19
CA TYR A 42 -11.35 9.92 3.48
C TYR A 42 -10.12 10.20 4.35
N VAL A 43 -10.05 11.40 4.90
CA VAL A 43 -9.01 11.83 5.84
C VAL A 43 -9.64 11.96 7.23
N GLY A 44 -9.16 11.20 8.22
CA GLY A 44 -9.71 11.25 9.57
C GLY A 44 -9.23 10.15 10.52
N ASP A 45 -9.80 10.11 11.72
CA ASP A 45 -9.43 9.17 12.77
C ASP A 45 -10.33 7.92 12.77
N PHE A 46 -9.93 6.90 11.99
CA PHE A 46 -10.72 5.68 11.80
C PHE A 46 -10.33 4.54 12.76
N GLU A 47 -11.33 3.91 13.38
CA GLU A 47 -11.11 2.77 14.29
C GLU A 47 -10.37 1.61 13.61
N LEU A 48 -10.69 1.35 12.34
CA LEU A 48 -10.04 0.32 11.52
C LEU A 48 -8.53 0.51 11.40
N LEU A 49 -8.07 1.77 11.23
CA LEU A 49 -6.65 2.09 11.13
C LEU A 49 -5.97 1.93 12.49
N ARG A 50 -6.58 2.42 13.57
CA ARG A 50 -6.04 2.28 14.94
C ARG A 50 -5.90 0.83 15.37
N GLN A 51 -6.94 0.01 15.16
CA GLN A 51 -6.93 -1.42 15.55
C GLN A 51 -5.83 -2.21 14.83
N ARG A 52 -5.46 -1.80 13.62
CA ARG A 52 -4.44 -2.45 12.80
C ARG A 52 -3.09 -1.73 12.81
N GLN A 53 -2.98 -0.62 13.53
CA GLN A 53 -1.80 0.25 13.56
C GLN A 53 -1.34 0.67 12.16
N LEU A 54 -2.29 1.09 11.32
CA LEU A 54 -2.06 1.53 9.94
C LEU A 54 -2.16 3.05 9.83
N GLN A 55 -1.39 3.63 8.90
CA GLN A 55 -1.49 5.05 8.53
C GLN A 55 -2.53 5.30 7.44
N ALA A 56 -2.64 4.36 6.51
CA ALA A 56 -3.66 4.38 5.47
C ALA A 56 -4.12 2.95 5.13
N LEU A 57 -5.24 2.87 4.41
CA LEU A 57 -5.80 1.64 3.90
C LEU A 57 -6.65 1.90 2.66
N TYR A 58 -6.35 1.20 1.58
CA TYR A 58 -7.21 1.01 0.43
C TYR A 58 -8.17 -0.15 0.68
N TYR A 59 -9.47 0.12 0.54
CA TYR A 59 -10.52 -0.87 0.67
C TYR A 59 -11.66 -0.57 -0.30
N HIS A 60 -11.85 -1.47 -1.29
CA HIS A 60 -12.93 -1.41 -2.29
C HIS A 60 -13.15 -0.02 -2.89
N GLY A 61 -12.14 0.50 -3.59
CA GLY A 61 -12.21 1.78 -4.27
C GLY A 61 -12.09 2.99 -3.34
N THR A 62 -11.99 2.80 -2.03
CA THR A 62 -11.87 3.89 -1.06
C THR A 62 -10.53 3.86 -0.34
N ILE A 63 -9.87 5.01 -0.25
CA ILE A 63 -8.70 5.20 0.62
C ILE A 63 -9.15 5.84 1.92
N TYR A 64 -8.76 5.24 3.04
CA TYR A 64 -8.84 5.83 4.36
C TYR A 64 -7.42 6.19 4.78
N VAL A 65 -7.17 7.44 5.13
CA VAL A 65 -5.86 7.90 5.63
C VAL A 65 -6.06 8.64 6.95
N THR A 66 -5.16 8.39 7.90
CA THR A 66 -5.20 9.09 9.18
C THR A 66 -5.00 10.60 8.98
N ASN A 67 -5.68 11.39 9.80
CA ASN A 67 -5.40 12.82 9.88
C ASN A 67 -4.16 13.14 10.73
N ASP A 68 -3.64 12.18 11.51
CA ASP A 68 -2.40 12.33 12.29
C ASP A 68 -1.18 12.08 11.39
N GLN A 69 -0.59 13.15 10.87
CA GLN A 69 0.46 13.11 9.85
C GLN A 69 1.61 14.04 10.24
N ASP A 70 2.85 13.60 10.09
CA ASP A 70 4.04 14.38 10.43
C ASP A 70 4.27 15.52 9.42
N GLY A 71 3.99 15.29 8.13
CA GLY A 71 4.05 16.32 7.10
C GLY A 71 3.43 15.94 5.77
N GLU A 72 3.53 16.86 4.80
CA GLU A 72 3.01 16.66 3.43
C GLU A 72 3.67 15.49 2.69
N ASN A 73 4.92 15.13 3.04
CA ASN A 73 5.60 13.99 2.42
C ASN A 73 5.03 12.66 2.90
N ASP A 74 4.71 12.53 4.18
CA ASP A 74 4.16 11.28 4.73
C ASP A 74 2.76 11.05 4.16
N LEU A 75 1.92 12.09 4.16
CA LEU A 75 0.60 12.04 3.52
C LEU A 75 0.69 11.73 2.01
N PHE A 76 1.70 12.28 1.32
CA PHE A 76 1.95 11.96 -0.09
C PHE A 76 2.32 10.49 -0.27
N ASP A 77 3.26 9.97 0.52
CA ASP A 77 3.75 8.60 0.43
C ASP A 77 2.64 7.59 0.77
N ASP A 78 1.84 7.85 1.80
CA ASP A 78 0.67 7.04 2.17
C ASP A 78 -0.36 6.97 1.04
N LEU A 79 -0.73 8.12 0.45
CA LEU A 79 -1.69 8.14 -0.66
C LEU A 79 -1.15 7.42 -1.90
N ILE A 80 0.14 7.55 -2.20
CA ILE A 80 0.79 6.84 -3.31
C ILE A 80 0.82 5.32 -3.05
N HIS A 81 1.07 4.90 -1.81
CA HIS A 81 1.04 3.50 -1.42
C HIS A 81 -0.35 2.90 -1.66
N GLU A 82 -1.39 3.58 -1.19
CA GLU A 82 -2.76 3.09 -1.35
C GLU A 82 -3.27 3.14 -2.79
N ILE A 83 -2.86 4.13 -3.59
CA ILE A 83 -3.09 4.14 -5.04
C ILE A 83 -2.39 2.95 -5.70
N SER A 84 -1.21 2.55 -5.22
CA SER A 84 -0.50 1.38 -5.72
C SER A 84 -1.26 0.09 -5.44
N HIS A 85 -1.91 -0.03 -4.27
CA HIS A 85 -2.81 -1.15 -3.99
C HIS A 85 -4.05 -1.17 -4.89
N ALA A 86 -4.61 -0.01 -5.22
CA ALA A 86 -5.70 0.10 -6.19
C ALA A 86 -5.25 -0.38 -7.59
N ALA A 87 -4.09 0.11 -8.06
CA ALA A 87 -3.50 -0.28 -9.34
C ALA A 87 -3.13 -1.78 -9.38
N GLU A 88 -2.59 -2.31 -8.29
CA GLU A 88 -2.28 -3.74 -8.15
C GLU A 88 -3.56 -4.59 -8.25
N SER A 89 -4.63 -4.18 -7.60
CA SER A 89 -5.93 -4.86 -7.67
C SER A 89 -6.46 -4.93 -9.11
N LEU A 90 -6.34 -3.83 -9.86
CA LEU A 90 -6.73 -3.74 -11.27
C LEU A 90 -5.84 -4.60 -12.18
N LEU A 91 -4.54 -4.63 -11.92
CA LEU A 91 -3.54 -5.28 -12.77
C LEU A 91 -3.12 -6.66 -12.25
N LYS A 92 -3.83 -7.21 -11.26
CA LYS A 92 -3.45 -8.43 -10.55
C LYS A 92 -3.12 -9.58 -11.49
N GLU A 93 -3.97 -9.83 -12.48
CA GLU A 93 -3.72 -10.87 -13.48
C GLU A 93 -2.43 -10.60 -14.28
N LYS A 94 -2.24 -9.36 -14.74
CA LYS A 94 -1.04 -9.00 -15.49
C LYS A 94 0.24 -9.10 -14.66
N ILE A 95 0.17 -8.79 -13.37
CA ILE A 95 1.32 -8.80 -12.46
C ILE A 95 1.67 -10.23 -12.02
N TYR A 96 0.67 -11.04 -11.70
CA TYR A 96 0.88 -12.31 -11.00
C TYR A 96 0.61 -13.57 -11.85
N ALA A 97 -0.08 -13.49 -12.99
CA ALA A 97 -0.55 -14.69 -13.70
C ALA A 97 0.58 -15.54 -14.32
N ASP A 98 1.74 -14.95 -14.61
CA ASP A 98 2.86 -15.70 -15.17
C ASP A 98 3.69 -16.46 -14.11
N GLY A 99 3.38 -16.25 -12.82
CA GLY A 99 4.06 -16.87 -11.69
C GLY A 99 5.54 -16.48 -11.54
N THR A 100 6.02 -15.48 -12.30
CA THR A 100 7.46 -15.11 -12.29
C THR A 100 7.87 -14.51 -10.95
N ILE A 101 7.02 -13.66 -10.37
CA ILE A 101 7.23 -13.04 -9.06
C ILE A 101 7.26 -14.11 -7.96
N GLU A 102 6.28 -15.02 -7.95
CA GLU A 102 6.23 -16.12 -6.97
C GLU A 102 7.49 -17.00 -7.08
N LYS A 103 7.88 -17.35 -8.31
CA LYS A 103 9.08 -18.14 -8.56
C LYS A 103 10.35 -17.43 -8.06
N GLU A 104 10.48 -16.12 -8.30
CA GLU A 104 11.60 -15.33 -7.78
C GLU A 104 11.62 -15.34 -6.24
N PHE A 105 10.47 -15.11 -5.61
CA PHE A 105 10.32 -15.12 -4.16
C PHE A 105 10.74 -16.46 -3.55
N LEU A 106 10.22 -17.58 -4.06
CA LEU A 106 10.57 -18.93 -3.58
C LEU A 106 12.07 -19.22 -3.76
N ASN A 107 12.66 -18.82 -4.88
CA ASN A 107 14.11 -18.97 -5.10
C ASN A 107 14.95 -18.16 -4.11
N LYS A 108 14.51 -16.95 -3.74
CA LYS A 108 15.17 -16.15 -2.69
C LYS A 108 15.06 -16.82 -1.33
N ARG A 109 13.92 -17.43 -1.00
CA ARG A 109 13.76 -18.19 0.25
C ARG A 109 14.66 -19.42 0.29
N ILE A 110 14.78 -20.17 -0.81
CA ILE A 110 15.73 -21.30 -0.88
C ILE A 110 17.16 -20.82 -0.63
N LYS A 111 17.59 -19.72 -1.26
CA LYS A 111 18.92 -19.14 -0.98
C LYS A 111 19.08 -18.70 0.47
N MET A 112 18.04 -18.14 1.08
CA MET A 112 18.05 -17.77 2.50
C MET A 112 18.20 -19.00 3.40
N LEU A 113 17.53 -20.10 3.07
CA LEU A 113 17.68 -21.37 3.78
C LEU A 113 19.13 -21.85 3.75
N ASP A 114 19.76 -21.87 2.58
CA ASP A 114 21.16 -22.29 2.42
C ASP A 114 22.11 -21.48 3.32
N ILE A 115 21.89 -20.16 3.42
CA ILE A 115 22.69 -19.27 4.28
C ILE A 115 22.47 -19.60 5.76
N LEU A 116 21.22 -19.84 6.16
CA LEU A 116 20.87 -20.14 7.55
C LEU A 116 21.41 -21.51 7.99
N GLU A 117 21.35 -22.51 7.12
CA GLU A 117 21.94 -23.83 7.38
C GLU A 117 23.47 -23.74 7.54
N GLN A 118 24.15 -22.95 6.70
CA GLN A 118 25.58 -22.69 6.83
C GLN A 118 25.94 -21.97 8.13
N ALA A 119 25.04 -21.12 8.65
CA ALA A 119 25.20 -20.46 9.94
C ALA A 119 24.83 -21.36 11.15
N GLY A 120 24.42 -22.61 10.91
CA GLY A 120 24.10 -23.59 11.94
C GLY A 120 22.64 -23.60 12.41
N TYR A 121 21.73 -22.92 11.69
CA TYR A 121 20.30 -22.98 11.96
C TYR A 121 19.64 -24.17 11.25
N THR A 122 18.81 -24.93 11.96
CA THR A 122 18.04 -26.04 11.38
C THR A 122 16.63 -25.55 11.06
N ILE A 123 16.32 -25.37 9.77
CA ILE A 123 15.02 -24.88 9.30
C ILE A 123 14.43 -25.90 8.32
N GLY A 124 13.15 -26.22 8.46
CA GLY A 124 12.48 -27.15 7.55
C GLY A 124 12.20 -26.49 6.19
N VAL A 125 12.67 -27.11 5.10
CA VAL A 125 12.43 -26.67 3.70
C VAL A 125 10.96 -26.35 3.42
N ARG A 126 10.02 -27.13 3.97
CA ARG A 126 8.57 -26.92 3.78
C ARG A 126 8.09 -25.55 4.27
N SER A 127 8.65 -25.05 5.37
CA SER A 127 8.33 -23.71 5.89
C SER A 127 8.76 -22.63 4.90
N MET A 128 9.80 -22.90 4.09
CA MET A 128 10.38 -21.95 3.13
C MET A 128 9.69 -21.94 1.77
N LEU A 129 8.92 -22.99 1.45
CA LEU A 129 8.25 -23.14 0.16
C LEU A 129 6.77 -22.71 0.16
N ASN A 130 6.20 -22.37 1.32
CA ASN A 130 4.85 -21.81 1.38
C ASN A 130 4.87 -20.34 0.94
N SER A 131 4.28 -20.00 -0.20
CA SER A 131 4.15 -18.61 -0.67
C SER A 131 2.98 -17.87 0.00
N ASP A 132 2.05 -18.59 0.63
CA ASP A 132 0.92 -18.00 1.33
C ASP A 132 1.37 -17.29 2.61
N TYR A 133 0.62 -16.24 2.97
CA TYR A 133 0.81 -15.54 4.23
C TYR A 133 0.31 -16.42 5.39
N ASP A 134 1.21 -16.79 6.30
CA ASP A 134 0.84 -17.50 7.53
C ASP A 134 0.27 -16.48 8.54
N LEU A 135 -1.00 -16.67 8.95
CA LEU A 135 -1.70 -15.86 9.98
C LEU A 135 -1.33 -16.29 11.41
#